data_AF-A0A2M6Y2V6-F1
#
_entry.id   AF-A0A2M6Y2V6-F1
#
_cell.length_a   1.000
_cell.length_b   1.000
_cell.length_c   1.000
_cell.angle_alpha   90.00
_cell.angle_beta   90.00
_cell.angle_gamma   90.00
#
_symmetry.space_group_name_H-M   'P 1'
#
loop_
_entity.id
_entity.type
_entity.pdbx_description
1 polymer ?
#
loop_
_entity_poly.entity_id
_entity_poly.type
_entity_poly.pdbx_seq_one_letter_code
_entity_poly.pdbx_strand_id
1 'polypeptide(L)'
;ARPYSSNPGYLDKLVIRAREQMRREAAEKRRRSEEAARRAREEEARRIKEAEEQQKAEEEAARRGVTVEEITKKPERGISAESRLQSQQHYLEGLKYFQNSNYEKARSEWTVARQLDPENADAASGLKRIQQILAGGQ
;
A
#
# COMPACT_ATOMS: atom_id res chain seq x y z
N ALA A 1 -48.47 -59.96 -27.19
CA ALA A 1 -47.23 -59.64 -26.45
C ALA A 1 -47.39 -60.15 -25.02
N ARG A 2 -46.59 -61.13 -24.57
CA ARG A 2 -46.61 -61.57 -23.17
C ARG A 2 -45.85 -60.52 -22.35
N PRO A 3 -46.45 -59.90 -21.33
CA PRO A 3 -45.79 -58.88 -20.53
C PRO A 3 -44.62 -59.53 -19.78
N TYR A 4 -43.52 -58.80 -19.61
CA TYR A 4 -42.31 -59.19 -18.89
C TYR A 4 -42.53 -59.39 -17.37
N SER A 5 -43.72 -59.83 -16.97
CA SER A 5 -44.16 -60.00 -15.59
C SER A 5 -44.44 -61.47 -15.33
N SER A 6 -43.44 -62.19 -14.80
CA SER A 6 -43.59 -63.30 -13.82
C SER A 6 -42.39 -64.25 -13.86
N ASN A 7 -41.17 -63.72 -13.84
CA ASN A 7 -40.05 -64.51 -13.32
C ASN A 7 -39.43 -63.75 -12.14
N PRO A 8 -39.76 -64.09 -10.88
CA PRO A 8 -39.34 -63.34 -9.70
C PRO A 8 -37.81 -63.20 -9.61
N GLY A 9 -37.05 -64.18 -10.11
CA GLY A 9 -35.59 -64.11 -10.16
C GLY A 9 -35.01 -63.14 -11.19
N TYR A 10 -35.77 -62.69 -12.20
CA TYR A 10 -35.31 -61.68 -13.17
C TYR A 10 -35.47 -60.27 -12.61
N LEU A 11 -36.61 -59.99 -11.95
CA LEU A 11 -36.86 -58.72 -11.27
C LEU A 11 -35.88 -58.51 -10.10
N ASP A 12 -35.59 -59.57 -9.33
CA ASP A 12 -34.59 -59.51 -8.25
C ASP A 12 -33.18 -59.17 -8.78
N LYS A 13 -32.75 -59.82 -9.89
CA LYS A 13 -31.47 -59.50 -10.56
C LYS A 13 -31.40 -58.07 -11.07
N LEU A 14 -32.51 -57.53 -11.59
CA LEU A 14 -32.60 -56.13 -12.02
C LEU A 14 -32.44 -55.16 -10.85
N VAL A 15 -33.10 -55.42 -9.72
CA VAL A 15 -32.99 -54.60 -8.50
C VAL A 15 -31.57 -54.66 -7.92
N ILE A 16 -30.94 -55.84 -7.90
CA ILE A 16 -29.55 -56.00 -7.45
C ILE A 16 -28.59 -55.20 -8.33
N ARG A 17 -28.70 -55.31 -9.66
CA ARG A 17 -27.85 -54.54 -10.60
C ARG A 17 -28.06 -53.04 -10.47
N ALA A 18 -29.31 -52.58 -10.34
CA ALA A 18 -29.60 -51.16 -10.16
C ALA A 18 -29.00 -50.60 -8.85
N ARG A 19 -29.09 -51.36 -7.76
CA ARG A 19 -28.47 -51.00 -6.47
C ARG A 19 -26.94 -51.01 -6.55
N GLU A 20 -26.36 -51.95 -7.28
CA GLU A 20 -24.90 -52.01 -7.48
C GLU A 20 -24.39 -50.84 -8.34
N GLN A 21 -25.12 -50.47 -9.40
CA GLN A 21 -24.84 -49.28 -10.22
C GLN A 21 -24.90 -48.01 -9.37
N MET A 22 -25.98 -47.80 -8.61
CA MET A 22 -26.09 -46.65 -7.72
C MET A 22 -24.99 -46.61 -6.65
N ARG A 23 -24.58 -47.77 -6.09
CA ARG A 23 -23.47 -47.82 -5.13
C ARG A 23 -22.14 -47.44 -5.78
N ARG A 24 -21.88 -47.88 -7.02
CA ARG A 24 -20.68 -47.52 -7.78
C ARG A 24 -20.67 -46.03 -8.13
N GLU A 25 -21.77 -45.49 -8.62
CA GLU A 25 -21.91 -44.07 -8.94
C GLU A 25 -21.80 -43.19 -7.68
N ALA A 26 -22.37 -43.61 -6.55
CA ALA A 26 -22.23 -42.91 -5.28
C ALA A 26 -20.78 -42.94 -4.75
N ALA A 27 -20.07 -44.05 -4.91
CA ALA A 27 -18.66 -44.17 -4.54
C ALA A 27 -17.77 -43.30 -5.44
N GLU A 28 -18.03 -43.27 -6.74
CA GLU A 28 -17.29 -42.43 -7.69
C GLU A 28 -17.55 -40.94 -7.44
N LYS A 29 -18.81 -40.56 -7.20
CA LYS A 29 -19.17 -39.18 -6.84
C LYS A 29 -18.50 -38.74 -5.53
N ARG A 30 -18.46 -39.61 -4.51
CA ARG A 30 -17.75 -39.35 -3.24
C ARG A 30 -16.26 -39.16 -3.48
N ARG A 31 -15.62 -40.03 -4.26
CA ARG A 31 -14.19 -39.93 -4.60
C ARG A 31 -13.89 -38.63 -5.35
N ARG A 32 -14.75 -38.24 -6.30
CA ARG A 32 -14.62 -36.99 -7.06
C ARG A 32 -14.83 -35.75 -6.18
N SER A 33 -15.79 -35.78 -5.26
CA SER A 33 -16.01 -34.67 -4.32
C SER A 33 -14.88 -34.54 -3.30
N GLU A 34 -14.32 -35.65 -2.83
CA GLU A 34 -13.20 -35.66 -1.89
C GLU A 34 -11.91 -35.17 -2.57
N GLU A 35 -11.67 -35.58 -3.81
CA GLU A 35 -10.54 -35.07 -4.60
C GLU A 35 -10.70 -33.57 -4.93
N ALA A 36 -11.91 -33.11 -5.27
CA ALA A 36 -12.18 -31.70 -5.47
C ALA A 36 -11.99 -30.88 -4.17
N ALA A 37 -12.43 -31.38 -3.03
CA ALA A 37 -12.21 -30.75 -1.73
C ALA A 37 -10.72 -30.71 -1.35
N ARG A 38 -9.96 -31.77 -1.66
CA ARG A 38 -8.51 -31.82 -1.45
C ARG A 38 -7.78 -30.80 -2.33
N ARG A 39 -8.16 -30.68 -3.60
CA ARG A 39 -7.61 -29.67 -4.53
C ARG A 39 -7.93 -28.25 -4.07
N ALA A 40 -9.16 -27.99 -3.62
CA ALA A 40 -9.57 -26.69 -3.11
C ALA A 40 -8.77 -26.28 -1.86
N ARG A 41 -8.56 -27.20 -0.91
CA ARG A 41 -7.73 -26.96 0.28
C ARG A 41 -6.26 -26.74 -0.05
N GLU A 42 -5.73 -27.47 -1.03
CA GLU A 42 -4.34 -27.29 -1.47
C GLU A 42 -4.16 -25.94 -2.19
N GLU A 43 -5.12 -25.52 -3.00
CA GLU A 43 -5.11 -24.21 -3.67
C GLU A 43 -5.22 -23.06 -2.65
N GLU A 44 -6.10 -23.18 -1.66
CA GLU A 44 -6.23 -22.20 -0.58
C GLU A 44 -4.94 -22.12 0.25
N ALA A 45 -4.32 -23.26 0.58
CA ALA A 45 -3.04 -23.28 1.28
C ALA A 45 -1.89 -22.67 0.46
N ARG A 46 -1.90 -22.84 -0.88
CA ARG A 46 -0.93 -22.18 -1.77
C ARG A 46 -1.15 -20.67 -1.81
N ARG A 47 -2.40 -20.21 -1.89
CA ARG A 47 -2.75 -18.77 -1.85
C ARG A 47 -2.34 -18.12 -0.53
N ILE A 48 -2.51 -18.82 0.60
CA ILE A 48 -2.08 -18.32 1.92
C ILE A 48 -0.56 -18.21 1.99
N LYS A 49 0.18 -19.23 1.53
CA LYS A 49 1.65 -19.19 1.50
C LYS A 49 2.18 -18.11 0.56
N GLU A 50 1.58 -17.94 -0.60
CA GLU A 50 1.95 -16.89 -1.55
C GLU A 50 1.65 -15.49 -0.98
N ALA A 51 0.52 -15.32 -0.28
CA ALA A 51 0.19 -14.06 0.38
C ALA A 51 1.12 -13.77 1.58
N GLU A 52 1.52 -14.78 2.34
CA GLU A 52 2.50 -14.65 3.44
C GLU A 52 3.89 -14.32 2.89
N GLU A 53 4.30 -14.94 1.78
CA GLU A 53 5.56 -14.62 1.11
C GLU A 53 5.55 -13.21 0.51
N GLN A 54 4.44 -12.77 -0.08
CA GLN A 54 4.27 -11.39 -0.54
C GLN A 54 4.29 -10.39 0.61
N GLN A 55 3.59 -10.66 1.72
CA GLN A 55 3.64 -9.79 2.91
C GLN A 55 5.04 -9.71 3.49
N LYS A 56 5.76 -10.83 3.56
CA LYS A 56 7.14 -10.85 4.07
C LYS A 56 8.10 -10.14 3.12
N ALA A 57 7.93 -10.29 1.81
CA ALA A 57 8.72 -9.57 0.81
C ALA A 57 8.42 -8.07 0.83
N GLU A 58 7.15 -7.68 1.03
CA GLU A 58 6.74 -6.29 1.19
C GLU A 58 7.28 -5.69 2.50
N GLU A 59 7.25 -6.44 3.62
CA GLU A 59 7.84 -6.02 4.89
C GLU A 59 9.37 -5.89 4.80
N GLU A 60 10.05 -6.81 4.11
CA GLU A 60 11.49 -6.75 3.88
C GLU A 60 11.85 -5.59 2.92
N ALA A 61 11.03 -5.35 1.89
CA ALA A 61 11.17 -4.20 1.00
C ALA A 61 10.89 -2.88 1.72
N ALA A 62 9.91 -2.83 2.63
CA ALA A 62 9.64 -1.68 3.47
C ALA A 62 10.79 -1.42 4.45
N ARG A 63 11.35 -2.45 5.09
CA ARG A 63 12.56 -2.31 5.92
C ARG A 63 13.78 -1.87 5.12
N ARG A 64 13.96 -2.37 3.89
CA ARG A 64 15.07 -1.95 3.01
C ARG A 64 14.88 -0.54 2.45
N GLY A 65 13.65 -0.13 2.13
CA GLY A 65 13.32 1.24 1.74
C GLY A 65 13.58 2.23 2.88
N VAL A 66 13.20 1.88 4.11
CA VAL A 66 13.46 2.68 5.30
C VAL A 66 14.96 2.80 5.61
N THR A 67 15.76 1.76 5.35
CA THR A 67 17.18 1.75 5.76
C THR A 67 18.15 2.47 4.81
N VAL A 68 17.79 2.74 3.56
CA VAL A 68 18.66 3.51 2.64
C VAL A 68 18.37 5.02 2.69
N GLU A 69 17.12 5.44 2.91
CA GLU A 69 16.79 6.86 3.08
C GLU A 69 17.18 7.40 4.48
N GLU A 70 17.10 6.58 5.53
CA GLU A 70 17.36 7.01 6.91
C GLU A 70 18.87 7.25 7.21
N ILE A 71 19.78 6.72 6.39
CA ILE A 71 21.24 6.84 6.63
C ILE A 71 21.83 8.07 5.93
N THR A 72 21.20 8.63 4.89
CA THR A 72 21.74 9.77 4.14
C THR A 72 21.17 11.14 4.49
N LYS A 73 20.10 11.25 5.30
CA LYS A 73 19.52 12.56 5.68
C LYS A 73 19.49 12.77 7.20
N LYS A 74 20.64 13.22 7.73
CA LYS A 74 20.73 14.05 8.95
C LYS A 74 19.71 15.22 8.89
N PRO A 75 19.18 15.67 10.02
CA PRO A 75 18.04 15.14 10.76
C PRO A 75 16.72 15.85 10.35
N GLU A 76 15.76 15.15 9.74
CA GLU A 76 14.42 15.70 9.50
C GLU A 76 13.42 15.23 10.55
N ARG A 77 13.70 15.57 11.81
CA ARG A 77 12.68 15.53 12.85
C ARG A 77 11.59 16.54 12.51
N GLY A 78 10.52 16.06 11.89
CA GLY A 78 9.16 16.57 12.07
C GLY A 78 9.00 18.09 12.00
N ILE A 79 9.27 18.70 10.84
CA ILE A 79 8.72 20.03 10.57
C ILE A 79 7.21 19.82 10.47
N SER A 80 6.51 20.12 11.57
CA SER A 80 5.06 20.03 11.67
C SER A 80 4.44 20.82 10.52
N ALA A 81 3.29 20.37 9.99
CA ALA A 81 2.55 21.13 8.98
C ALA A 81 2.32 22.60 9.44
N GLU A 82 2.22 22.81 10.75
CA GLU A 82 2.17 24.12 11.39
C GLU A 82 3.44 24.95 11.19
N SER A 83 4.63 24.38 11.36
CA SER A 83 5.91 25.06 11.11
C SER A 83 6.08 25.44 9.64
N ARG A 84 5.63 24.60 8.70
CA ARG A 84 5.58 24.94 7.26
C ARG A 84 4.60 26.06 6.95
N LEU A 85 3.44 26.08 7.60
CA LEU A 85 2.45 27.14 7.46
C LEU A 85 2.97 28.47 8.04
N GLN A 86 3.60 28.43 9.21
CA GLN A 86 4.23 29.59 9.84
C GLN A 86 5.40 30.12 8.99
N SER A 87 6.22 29.23 8.42
CA SER A 87 7.28 29.62 7.47
C SER A 87 6.72 30.39 6.27
N GLN A 88 5.64 29.89 5.66
CA GLN A 88 4.98 30.59 4.55
C GLN A 88 4.41 31.95 4.97
N GLN A 89 3.82 32.06 6.16
CA GLN A 89 3.33 33.35 6.67
C GLN A 89 4.46 34.36 6.82
N HIS A 90 5.57 33.97 7.46
CA HIS A 90 6.76 34.83 7.56
C HIS A 90 7.36 35.16 6.19
N TYR A 91 7.29 34.26 5.22
CA TYR A 91 7.69 34.55 3.84
C TYR A 91 6.83 35.67 3.22
N LEU A 92 5.50 35.58 3.36
CA LEU A 92 4.58 36.61 2.85
C LEU A 92 4.75 37.96 3.56
N GLU A 93 4.98 37.94 4.88
CA GLU A 93 5.30 39.14 5.67
C GLU A 93 6.58 39.80 5.17
N GLY A 94 7.65 39.02 5.01
CA GLY A 94 8.92 39.52 4.47
C GLY A 94 8.78 40.05 3.04
N LEU A 95 7.90 39.47 2.23
CA LEU A 95 7.60 39.97 0.88
C LEU A 95 6.93 41.35 0.91
N LYS A 96 6.00 41.59 1.84
CA LYS A 96 5.41 42.93 2.04
C LYS A 96 6.47 43.96 2.42
N TYR A 97 7.37 43.61 3.35
CA TYR A 97 8.47 44.51 3.72
C TYR A 97 9.44 44.75 2.57
N PHE A 98 9.74 43.72 1.77
CA PHE A 98 10.58 43.82 0.59
C PHE A 98 9.99 44.77 -0.46
N GLN A 99 8.68 44.68 -0.72
CA GLN A 99 7.96 45.60 -1.61
C GLN A 99 7.96 47.05 -1.08
N ASN A 100 7.90 47.23 0.24
CA ASN A 100 8.04 48.53 0.88
C ASN A 100 9.49 49.04 0.97
N SER A 101 10.44 48.42 0.25
CA SER A 101 11.89 48.70 0.29
C SER A 101 12.51 48.60 1.68
N ASN A 102 11.83 47.95 2.63
CA ASN A 102 12.34 47.73 3.98
C ASN A 102 13.08 46.39 4.05
N TYR A 103 14.28 46.38 3.47
CA TYR A 103 15.08 45.17 3.30
C TYR A 103 15.57 44.57 4.62
N GLU A 104 15.79 45.39 5.65
CA GLU A 104 16.22 44.91 6.97
C GLU A 104 15.12 44.10 7.66
N LYS A 105 13.89 44.60 7.66
CA LYS A 105 12.74 43.85 8.20
C LYS A 105 12.42 42.62 7.36
N ALA A 106 12.46 42.75 6.03
CA ALA A 106 12.24 41.62 5.12
C ALA A 106 13.25 40.49 5.36
N ARG A 107 14.52 40.84 5.60
CA ARG A 107 15.57 39.87 5.94
C ARG A 107 15.26 39.15 7.25
N SER A 108 14.80 39.88 8.27
CA SER A 108 14.44 39.28 9.56
C SER A 108 13.33 38.23 9.41
N GLU A 109 12.22 38.61 8.76
CA GLU A 109 11.07 37.71 8.53
C GLU A 109 11.46 36.47 7.73
N TRP A 110 12.20 36.64 6.63
CA TRP A 110 12.67 35.50 5.82
C TRP A 110 13.70 34.62 6.54
N THR A 111 14.45 35.18 7.50
CA THR A 111 15.34 34.38 8.35
C THR A 111 14.55 33.53 9.33
N VAL A 112 13.44 34.03 9.87
CA VAL A 112 12.51 33.23 10.70
C VAL A 112 11.84 32.15 9.86
N ALA A 113 11.36 32.49 8.66
CA ALA A 113 10.76 31.52 7.75
C ALA A 113 11.70 30.33 7.47
N ARG A 114 12.99 30.60 7.24
CA ARG A 114 14.01 29.57 6.99
C ARG A 114 14.42 28.77 8.23
N GLN A 115 14.31 29.37 9.42
CA GLN A 115 14.51 28.64 10.68
C GLN A 115 13.37 27.66 10.96
N LEU A 116 12.14 28.05 10.61
CA LEU A 116 10.94 27.23 10.76
C LEU A 116 10.87 26.11 9.72
N ASP A 117 11.26 26.40 8.49
CA ASP A 117 11.32 25.43 7.39
C ASP A 117 12.62 25.64 6.59
N PRO A 118 13.68 24.86 6.89
CA PRO A 118 14.93 24.93 6.15
C PRO A 118 14.79 24.55 4.67
N GLU A 119 13.74 23.81 4.31
CA GLU A 119 13.42 23.42 2.93
C GLU A 119 12.68 24.52 2.14
N ASN A 120 12.32 25.65 2.76
CA ASN A 120 11.64 26.75 2.10
C ASN A 120 12.57 27.48 1.13
N ALA A 121 12.54 27.05 -0.14
CA ALA A 121 13.34 27.62 -1.22
C ALA A 121 13.02 29.09 -1.49
N ASP A 122 11.77 29.53 -1.27
CA ASP A 122 11.33 30.90 -1.49
C ASP A 122 11.98 31.86 -0.50
N ALA A 123 11.96 31.53 0.80
CA ALA A 123 12.61 32.32 1.85
C ALA A 123 14.14 32.40 1.63
N ALA A 124 14.77 31.29 1.23
CA ALA A 124 16.19 31.27 0.92
C ALA A 124 16.56 32.17 -0.28
N SER A 125 15.74 32.13 -1.34
CA SER A 125 15.93 32.95 -2.54
C SER A 125 15.74 34.44 -2.24
N GLY A 126 14.73 34.77 -1.41
CA GLY A 126 14.48 36.13 -0.93
C GLY A 126 15.68 36.70 -0.17
N LEU A 127 16.22 35.95 0.80
CA LEU A 127 17.40 36.37 1.58
C LEU A 127 18.60 36.66 0.69
N LYS A 128 18.86 35.78 -0.30
CA LYS A 128 19.95 35.97 -1.26
C LYS A 128 19.78 37.27 -2.05
N ARG A 129 18.55 37.57 -2.48
CA ARG A 129 18.23 38.79 -3.22
C ARG A 129 18.44 40.04 -2.36
N ILE A 130 17.99 40.04 -1.11
CA ILE A 130 18.25 41.14 -0.16
C ILE A 130 19.75 41.32 0.06
N GLN A 131 20.48 40.22 0.25
CA GLN A 131 21.92 40.28 0.46
C GLN A 131 22.64 40.92 -0.75
N GLN A 132 22.22 40.60 -1.98
CA GLN A 132 22.75 41.23 -3.18
C GLN A 132 22.43 42.72 -3.27
N ILE A 133 21.21 43.14 -2.91
CA ILE A 133 20.83 44.55 -2.89
C ILE A 133 21.64 45.34 -1.85
N LEU A 134 21.79 44.79 -0.64
CA LEU A 134 22.54 45.42 0.44
C LEU A 134 24.05 45.42 0.18
N ALA A 135 24.60 44.36 -0.41
CA ALA A 135 26.03 44.26 -0.72
C ALA A 135 26.43 45.02 -1.99
N GLY A 136 25.51 45.16 -2.96
CA GLY A 136 25.72 45.89 -4.21
C GLY A 136 25.33 47.37 -4.16
N GLY A 137 24.93 47.87 -2.98
CA GLY A 137 24.56 49.27 -2.74
C GLY A 137 25.70 50.15 -2.23
N GLN A 138 26.96 49.70 -2.32
CA GLN A 138 28.16 50.49 -2.00
C GLN A 138 28.90 50.95 -3.26
#